data_AF-A0A9Q8ZDQ7-F1
#
_entry.id   AF-A0A9Q8ZDQ7-F1
#
_cell.length_a   1.000
_cell.length_b   1.000
_cell.length_c   1.000
_cell.angle_alpha   90.00
_cell.angle_beta   90.00
_cell.angle_gamma   90.00
#
_symmetry.space_group_name_H-M   'P 1'
#
loop_
_entity.id
_entity.type
_entity.pdbx_description
1 polymer ?
#
loop_
_entity_poly.entity_id
_entity_poly.type
_entity_poly.pdbx_seq_one_letter_code
_entity_poly.pdbx_strand_id
1 'polypeptide(L)'
;MGVPFEALLPYAIMTGFFAFSAVSVGKLKEIQNGGKRTRRGIDAWDRVSCVLRMHRMAANMRTAKYDHFTMTSSIPSTYKRAVMERDRRLTGFMRGQTDQPAAPPGFELNNPWRCEQRFF
;
A
#
# COMPACT_ATOMS: atom_id res chain seq x y z
N MET A 1 -18.69 -41.93 24.54
CA MET A 1 -17.64 -42.54 23.69
C MET A 1 -16.60 -41.48 23.40
N GLY A 2 -15.35 -41.69 23.83
CA GLY A 2 -14.27 -40.70 23.68
C GLY A 2 -13.88 -40.49 22.22
N VAL A 3 -13.48 -39.26 21.86
CA VAL A 3 -13.04 -38.93 20.51
C VAL A 3 -11.68 -39.58 20.23
N PRO A 4 -11.50 -40.29 19.10
CA PRO A 4 -10.21 -40.90 18.75
C PRO A 4 -9.22 -39.81 18.31
N PHE A 5 -8.27 -39.47 19.19
CA PHE A 5 -7.28 -38.40 18.98
C PHE A 5 -6.33 -38.66 17.80
N GLU A 6 -6.12 -39.91 17.41
CA GLU A 6 -5.32 -40.30 16.24
C GLU A 6 -5.85 -39.67 14.94
N ALA A 7 -7.17 -39.51 14.82
CA ALA A 7 -7.79 -38.85 13.67
C ALA A 7 -7.55 -37.32 13.67
N LEU A 8 -7.15 -36.73 14.80
CA LEU A 8 -6.90 -35.30 14.94
C LEU A 8 -5.44 -34.92 14.70
N LEU A 9 -4.51 -35.87 14.79
CA LEU A 9 -3.07 -35.62 14.58
C LEU A 9 -2.78 -34.99 13.20
N PRO A 10 -3.36 -35.45 12.07
CA PRO A 10 -3.11 -34.83 10.77
C PRO A 10 -3.62 -33.38 10.72
N TYR A 11 -4.79 -33.12 11.30
CA TYR A 11 -5.35 -31.77 11.35
C TYR A 11 -4.57 -30.84 12.27
N ALA A 12 -4.03 -31.34 13.39
CA ALA A 12 -3.17 -30.59 14.29
C ALA A 12 -1.86 -30.18 13.60
N ILE A 13 -1.25 -31.09 12.82
CA ILE A 13 -0.05 -30.80 12.05
C ILE A 13 -0.33 -29.76 10.96
N MET A 14 -1.43 -29.91 10.21
CA MET A 14 -1.82 -28.93 9.18
C MET A 14 -2.07 -27.55 9.78
N THR A 15 -2.88 -27.47 10.84
CA THR A 15 -3.17 -26.20 11.52
C THR A 15 -1.90 -25.57 12.11
N GLY A 16 -0.98 -26.38 12.66
CA GLY A 16 0.32 -25.94 13.15
C GLY A 16 1.18 -25.30 12.07
N PHE A 17 1.36 -25.96 10.92
CA PHE A 17 2.16 -25.40 9.82
C PHE A 17 1.53 -24.16 9.19
N PHE A 18 0.20 -24.12 9.03
CA PHE A 18 -0.49 -22.94 8.54
C PHE A 18 -0.40 -21.77 9.52
N ALA A 19 -0.59 -22.00 10.82
CA ALA A 19 -0.45 -20.96 11.84
C ALA A 19 0.98 -20.42 11.91
N PHE A 20 1.98 -21.31 11.89
CA PHE A 20 3.39 -20.92 11.90
C PHE A 20 3.75 -20.07 10.67
N SER A 21 3.29 -20.48 9.48
CA SER A 21 3.52 -19.73 8.25
C SER A 21 2.85 -18.35 8.28
N ALA A 22 1.61 -18.27 8.76
CA ALA A 22 0.88 -17.01 8.85
C ALA A 22 1.55 -16.01 9.81
N VAL A 23 1.97 -16.47 11.00
CA VAL A 23 2.67 -15.64 11.98
C VAL A 23 4.02 -15.18 11.45
N SER A 24 4.81 -16.10 10.87
CA SER A 24 6.13 -15.82 10.32
C SER A 24 6.07 -14.75 9.23
N VAL A 25 5.18 -14.91 8.25
CA VAL A 25 5.01 -13.93 7.16
C VAL A 25 4.45 -12.60 7.67
N GLY A 26 3.56 -12.63 8.67
CA GLY A 26 3.04 -11.42 9.31
C GLY A 26 4.14 -10.58 9.94
N LYS A 27 5.03 -11.22 10.71
CA LYS A 27 6.13 -10.55 11.41
C LYS A 27 7.20 -10.02 10.48
N LEU A 28 7.57 -10.77 9.44
CA LEU A 28 8.50 -10.26 8.42
C LEU A 28 7.96 -9.01 7.72
N LYS A 29 6.67 -8.99 7.39
CA LYS A 29 6.02 -7.81 6.78
C LYS A 29 5.96 -6.63 7.74
N GLU A 30 5.78 -6.87 9.03
CA GLU A 30 5.81 -5.83 10.06
C GLU A 30 7.20 -5.20 10.18
N ILE A 31 8.26 -6.02 10.19
CA ILE A 31 9.65 -5.56 10.24
C ILE A 31 10.02 -4.77 8.98
N GLN A 32 9.68 -5.28 7.79
CA GLN A 32 9.94 -4.59 6.52
C GLN A 32 9.23 -3.24 6.41
N ASN A 33 8.07 -3.07 7.06
CA ASN A 33 7.32 -1.82 7.06
C ASN A 33 7.69 -0.90 8.25
N GLY A 34 8.79 -1.17 8.95
CA GLY A 34 9.25 -0.35 10.08
C GLY A 34 8.28 -0.39 11.26
N GLY A 35 7.72 -1.55 11.55
CA GLY A 35 6.76 -1.77 12.64
C GLY A 35 5.34 -1.31 12.34
N LYS A 36 5.06 -0.80 11.12
CA LYS A 36 3.74 -0.33 10.72
C LYS A 36 2.98 -1.44 9.98
N ARG A 37 1.65 -1.46 10.16
CA ARG A 37 0.78 -2.41 9.45
C ARG A 37 0.88 -2.21 7.93
N THR A 38 0.88 -3.31 7.19
CA THR A 38 0.89 -3.30 5.72
C THR A 38 -0.38 -2.67 5.17
N ARG A 39 -0.24 -1.72 4.24
CA ARG A 39 -1.38 -1.12 3.53
C ARG A 39 -1.96 -2.08 2.51
N ARG A 40 -3.29 -2.09 2.39
CA ARG A 40 -4.06 -2.89 1.43
C ARG A 40 -4.90 -1.94 0.56
N GLY A 41 -5.29 -2.36 -0.63
CA GLY A 41 -6.15 -1.54 -1.51
C GLY A 41 -5.48 -0.25 -2.00
N ILE A 42 -4.16 -0.25 -2.16
CA ILE A 42 -3.39 0.92 -2.58
C ILE A 42 -3.84 1.32 -3.99
N ASP A 43 -4.32 2.55 -4.15
CA ASP A 43 -4.80 3.11 -5.41
C ASP A 43 -3.70 3.94 -6.12
N ALA A 44 -4.05 4.62 -7.21
CA ALA A 44 -3.09 5.46 -7.92
C ALA A 44 -2.62 6.62 -7.03
N TRP A 45 -3.52 7.29 -6.32
CA TRP A 45 -3.27 8.42 -5.42
C TRP A 45 -2.30 8.06 -4.30
N ASP A 46 -2.49 6.90 -3.67
CA ASP A 46 -1.57 6.39 -2.65
C ASP A 46 -0.20 6.00 -3.23
N ARG A 47 -0.13 5.70 -4.53
CA ARG A 47 1.12 5.48 -5.24
C ARG A 47 1.78 6.77 -5.72
N VAL A 48 1.03 7.88 -5.93
CA VAL A 48 1.24 9.02 -6.89
C VAL A 48 2.69 9.45 -7.16
N SER A 49 3.38 8.50 -7.73
CA SER A 49 4.25 8.70 -8.87
C SER A 49 4.13 7.52 -9.83
N CYS A 50 3.20 6.56 -9.65
CA CYS A 50 2.86 5.62 -10.72
C CYS A 50 2.08 6.37 -11.80
N VAL A 51 2.81 7.02 -12.69
CA VAL A 51 2.39 7.29 -14.07
C VAL A 51 1.85 5.98 -14.64
N LEU A 52 0.67 6.08 -15.27
CA LEU A 52 0.05 5.08 -16.14
C LEU A 52 0.07 3.61 -15.65
N ARG A 53 -1.02 3.20 -15.00
CA ARG A 53 -1.60 1.87 -15.32
C ARG A 53 -2.33 1.98 -16.67
N MET A 54 -1.60 2.22 -17.76
CA MET A 54 -2.11 2.08 -19.14
C MET A 54 -1.66 0.73 -19.69
N HIS A 55 -2.23 -0.38 -19.22
CA HIS A 55 -2.14 -1.63 -19.97
C HIS A 55 -3.32 -2.59 -19.78
N ARG A 56 -4.50 -2.12 -19.32
CA ARG A 56 -5.70 -3.00 -19.41
C ARG A 56 -7.10 -2.37 -19.37
N MET A 57 -7.30 -1.06 -19.60
CA MET A 57 -8.66 -0.50 -19.64
C MET A 57 -8.84 0.67 -20.63
N ALA A 58 -8.06 0.73 -21.72
CA ALA A 58 -8.20 1.78 -22.74
C ALA A 58 -9.08 1.37 -23.93
N ALA A 59 -9.97 0.38 -23.77
CA ALA A 59 -10.89 -0.02 -24.83
C ALA A 59 -12.34 0.46 -24.62
N ASN A 60 -12.72 1.00 -23.46
CA ASN A 60 -14.14 1.28 -23.24
C ASN A 60 -14.46 2.42 -22.24
N MET A 61 -14.00 3.64 -22.51
CA MET A 61 -14.54 4.82 -21.84
C MET A 61 -14.45 6.07 -22.73
N ARG A 62 -15.09 5.97 -23.89
CA ARG A 62 -15.55 7.14 -24.64
C ARG A 62 -16.91 7.50 -24.01
N THR A 63 -17.05 8.74 -23.55
CA THR A 63 -18.23 9.34 -22.90
C THR A 63 -18.42 9.07 -21.39
N ALA A 64 -17.70 9.82 -20.55
CA ALA A 64 -18.24 10.25 -19.27
C ALA A 64 -17.83 11.70 -19.03
N LYS A 65 -18.82 12.57 -19.09
CA LYS A 65 -18.76 14.02 -18.86
C LYS A 65 -18.22 14.31 -17.45
N TYR A 66 -17.64 15.50 -17.30
CA TYR A 66 -17.29 16.10 -16.03
C TYR A 66 -18.53 16.23 -15.14
N ASP A 67 -18.64 15.39 -14.13
CA ASP A 67 -19.58 15.61 -13.02
C ASP A 67 -18.83 16.31 -11.88
N HIS A 68 -19.05 17.62 -11.83
CA HIS A 68 -18.72 18.51 -10.74
C HIS A 68 -19.72 18.27 -9.59
N PHE A 69 -19.35 17.45 -8.60
CA PHE A 69 -20.17 17.27 -7.38
C PHE A 69 -19.30 17.31 -6.11
N THR A 70 -19.22 18.52 -5.57
CA THR A 70 -19.19 18.88 -4.14
C THR A 70 -18.22 18.11 -3.23
N MET A 71 -17.08 18.76 -2.97
CA MET A 71 -16.35 18.58 -1.72
C MET A 71 -17.15 19.18 -0.56
N THR A 72 -17.97 18.37 0.12
CA THR A 72 -18.59 18.75 1.39
C THR A 72 -18.24 17.76 2.48
N SER A 73 -17.44 18.27 3.43
CA SER A 73 -17.50 18.10 4.89
C SER A 73 -17.65 16.70 5.50
N SER A 74 -16.77 16.44 6.47
CA SER A 74 -16.75 15.33 7.45
C SER A 74 -16.01 14.04 7.03
N ILE A 75 -14.71 14.16 6.77
CA ILE A 75 -13.82 13.01 6.86
C ILE A 75 -13.16 13.07 8.25
N PRO A 76 -13.39 12.09 9.15
CA PRO A 76 -12.68 12.03 10.41
C PRO A 76 -11.17 11.95 10.14
N SER A 77 -10.39 12.61 10.98
CA SER A 77 -8.94 12.88 10.88
C SER A 77 -8.01 11.65 10.87
N THR A 78 -8.49 10.49 10.46
CA THR A 78 -7.78 9.19 10.49
C THR A 78 -7.51 8.59 9.12
N TYR A 79 -7.87 9.25 8.02
CA TYR A 79 -7.53 8.79 6.67
C TYR A 79 -6.33 9.56 6.09
N LYS A 80 -5.13 9.19 6.54
CA LYS A 80 -3.89 9.52 5.83
C LYS A 80 -3.89 8.79 4.47
N ARG A 81 -4.55 9.35 3.46
CA ARG A 81 -4.33 9.04 2.02
C ARG A 81 -2.86 9.27 1.76
N ALA A 82 -2.12 8.22 1.48
CA ALA A 82 -0.69 8.26 1.70
C ALA A 82 0.07 8.25 0.40
N VAL A 83 0.65 9.40 0.03
CA VAL A 83 1.49 9.57 -1.16
C VAL A 83 2.87 8.95 -0.89
N MET A 84 2.98 7.62 -1.05
CA MET A 84 4.12 6.84 -0.55
C MET A 84 5.48 7.31 -1.10
N GLU A 85 5.55 7.70 -2.37
CA GLU A 85 6.80 8.19 -2.96
C GLU A 85 7.22 9.54 -2.39
N ARG A 86 6.25 10.46 -2.22
CA ARG A 86 6.50 11.76 -1.62
C ARG A 86 7.00 11.59 -0.18
N ASP A 87 6.35 10.74 0.61
CA ASP A 87 6.73 10.51 2.00
C ASP A 87 8.14 9.87 2.09
N ARG A 88 8.48 8.97 1.16
CA ARG A 88 9.84 8.42 1.02
C ARG A 88 10.86 9.51 0.67
N ARG A 89 10.53 10.46 -0.20
CA ARG A 89 11.39 11.61 -0.55
C ARG A 89 11.55 12.62 0.60
N LEU A 90 10.55 12.76 1.45
CA LEU A 90 10.58 13.65 2.62
C LEU A 90 11.36 13.06 3.79
N THR A 91 11.33 11.74 3.97
CA THR A 91 11.87 11.10 5.18
C THR A 91 13.04 10.14 4.94
N GLY A 92 13.30 9.78 3.68
CA GLY A 92 14.32 8.78 3.31
C GLY A 92 13.95 7.34 3.68
N PHE A 93 12.85 7.11 4.41
CA PHE A 93 12.44 5.80 4.90
C PHE A 93 11.19 5.28 4.16
N MET A 94 11.12 3.97 3.88
CA MET A 94 10.04 3.35 3.09
C MET A 94 8.63 3.62 3.66
N ARG A 95 8.51 3.82 4.98
CA ARG A 95 7.26 4.12 5.70
C ARG A 95 7.39 5.30 6.65
N GLY A 96 8.34 6.20 6.40
CA GLY A 96 8.54 7.37 7.24
C GLY A 96 7.31 8.29 7.21
N GLN A 97 7.02 8.91 8.35
CA GLN A 97 6.02 9.98 8.47
C GLN A 97 6.73 11.10 9.20
N THR A 98 6.63 12.32 8.69
CA THR A 98 7.14 13.52 9.33
C THR A 98 6.01 14.51 9.48
N ASP A 99 5.95 15.19 10.62
CA ASP A 99 5.03 16.26 10.97
C ASP A 99 5.74 17.64 10.96
N GLN A 100 7.01 17.69 10.55
CA GLN A 100 7.76 18.93 10.48
C GLN A 100 7.10 19.92 9.51
N PRO A 101 6.91 21.19 9.92
CA PRO A 101 6.25 22.21 9.10
C PRO A 101 7.11 22.67 7.91
N ALA A 102 8.44 22.61 8.05
CA ALA A 102 9.38 22.92 6.98
C ALA A 102 9.94 21.63 6.37
N ALA A 103 10.04 21.59 5.03
CA ALA A 103 10.63 20.46 4.31
C ALA A 103 12.16 20.42 4.52
N PRO A 104 12.79 19.23 4.47
CA PRO A 104 14.23 19.13 4.57
C PRO A 104 14.92 19.81 3.38
N PRO A 105 16.11 20.41 3.60
CA PRO A 105 16.88 21.03 2.53
C PRO A 105 17.19 20.00 1.44
N GLY A 106 17.05 20.41 0.17
CA GLY A 106 17.24 19.53 -0.99
C GLY A 106 15.98 18.78 -1.45
N PHE A 107 14.86 18.84 -0.72
CA PHE A 107 13.57 18.32 -1.19
C PHE A 107 13.10 19.02 -2.48
N GLU A 108 13.46 20.30 -2.65
CA GLU A 108 13.17 21.10 -3.84
C GLU A 108 13.76 20.50 -5.12
N LEU A 109 14.95 19.89 -5.01
CA LEU A 109 15.71 19.36 -6.15
C LEU A 109 15.48 17.87 -6.38
N ASN A 110 14.80 17.17 -5.46
CA ASN A 110 14.69 15.71 -5.49
C ASN A 110 13.48 15.19 -6.29
N ASN A 111 13.00 15.93 -7.30
CA ASN A 111 11.84 15.55 -8.10
C ASN A 111 12.23 14.74 -9.34
N PRO A 112 12.16 13.39 -9.31
CA PRO A 112 12.49 12.59 -10.48
C PRO A 112 11.36 12.63 -11.51
N TRP A 113 11.71 12.94 -12.75
CA TRP A 113 10.87 12.64 -13.90
C TRP A 113 11.18 11.21 -14.35
N ARG A 114 10.14 10.38 -14.49
CA ARG A 114 10.29 9.01 -15.00
C ARG A 114 10.33 9.06 -16.52
N CYS A 115 11.39 8.53 -17.10
CA CYS A 115 11.48 8.32 -18.53
C CYS A 115 10.97 6.90 -18.84
N GLU A 116 9.88 6.80 -19.60
CA GLU A 116 9.40 5.52 -20.11
C GLU A 116 10.07 5.20 -21.44
N GLN A 117 10.30 3.91 -21.72
CA GLN A 117 10.79 3.49 -23.03
C GLN A 117 9.66 3.62 -24.05
N ARG A 118 10.01 3.97 -25.29
CA ARG A 118 9.03 4.04 -26.38
C ARG A 118 8.49 2.63 -26.64
N PHE A 119 7.17 2.49 -26.58
CA PHE A 119 6.49 1.28 -27.01
C PHE A 119 6.58 1.20 -28.55
N PHE A 120 7.25 0.16 -29.06
CA PHE A 120 7.31 -0.20 -30.47
C PHE A 120 6.47 -1.45 -30.73
#